data_AF-A0A087TYA3-F1
#
_entry.id   AF-A0A087TYA3-F1
#
_cell.length_a   1.000
_cell.length_b   1.000
_cell.length_c   1.000
_cell.angle_alpha   90.00
_cell.angle_beta   90.00
_cell.angle_gamma   90.00
#
_symmetry.space_group_name_H-M   'P 1'
#
loop_
_entity.id
_entity.type
_entity.pdbx_description
1 polymer ?
#
loop_
_entity_poly.entity_id
_entity_poly.type
_entity_poly.pdbx_seq_one_letter_code
_entity_poly.pdbx_strand_id
1 'polypeptide(L)'
;MSGKNYLKEAGFRMGVLAAWTLFLLTVRLKVMGVQLPVFTKFDNPAAAAETPTRQLTFNYLVALNGWLLLYPSDLCCDWTMGSVPLVRSLSDPR
;
A
#
# COMPACT_ATOMS: atom_id res chain seq x y z
N MET A 1 37.31 -22.48 -3.47
CA MET A 1 37.67 -21.07 -3.20
C MET A 1 36.61 -20.03 -3.64
N SER A 2 35.63 -20.38 -4.51
CA SER A 2 34.64 -19.41 -5.02
C SER A 2 33.58 -18.93 -4.01
N GLY A 3 33.06 -19.82 -3.15
CA GLY A 3 31.93 -19.50 -2.25
C GLY A 3 32.22 -18.47 -1.13
N LYS A 4 33.45 -18.40 -0.62
CA LYS A 4 33.84 -17.39 0.40
C LYS A 4 33.87 -15.96 -0.17
N ASN A 5 34.21 -15.82 -1.45
CA ASN A 5 34.24 -14.51 -2.12
C ASN A 5 32.82 -14.04 -2.45
N TYR A 6 31.92 -14.96 -2.82
CA TYR A 6 30.51 -14.66 -3.04
C TYR A 6 29.82 -14.10 -1.78
N LEU A 7 30.02 -14.72 -0.61
CA LEU A 7 29.40 -14.24 0.63
C LEU A 7 29.91 -12.85 1.05
N LYS A 8 31.20 -12.57 0.83
CA LYS A 8 31.78 -11.24 1.09
C LYS A 8 31.20 -10.18 0.15
N GLU A 9 31.11 -10.50 -1.15
CA GLU A 9 30.53 -9.63 -2.15
C GLU A 9 29.03 -9.36 -1.88
N ALA A 10 28.27 -10.41 -1.55
CA ALA A 10 26.87 -10.29 -1.16
C ALA A 10 26.71 -9.43 0.10
N GLY A 11 27.54 -9.64 1.12
CA GLY A 11 27.55 -8.83 2.35
C GLY A 11 27.84 -7.35 2.07
N PHE A 12 28.81 -7.06 1.19
CA PHE A 12 29.11 -5.69 0.77
C PHE A 12 27.92 -5.04 0.05
N ARG A 13 27.32 -5.73 -0.93
CA ARG A 13 26.13 -5.25 -1.65
C ARG A 13 24.96 -4.98 -0.70
N MET A 14 24.68 -5.90 0.22
CA MET A 14 23.63 -5.72 1.22
C MET A 14 23.93 -4.51 2.12
N GLY A 15 25.19 -4.32 2.52
CA GLY A 15 25.61 -3.14 3.29
C GLY A 15 25.41 -1.83 2.53
N VAL A 16 25.78 -1.79 1.24
CA VAL A 16 25.56 -0.64 0.36
C VAL A 16 24.06 -0.34 0.22
N LEU A 17 23.24 -1.36 -0.05
CA LEU A 17 21.78 -1.20 -0.19
C LEU A 17 21.14 -0.72 1.12
N ALA A 18 21.56 -1.26 2.27
CA ALA A 18 21.06 -0.84 3.58
C ALA A 18 21.45 0.61 3.89
N ALA A 19 22.71 0.99 3.65
CA ALA A 19 23.20 2.35 3.86
C ALA A 19 22.44 3.36 2.98
N TRP A 20 22.26 3.05 1.70
CA TRP A 20 21.48 3.89 0.79
C TRP A 20 20.00 3.97 1.18
N THR A 21 19.40 2.86 1.60
CA THR A 21 18.01 2.85 2.07
C THR A 21 17.83 3.76 3.29
N LEU A 22 18.72 3.66 4.27
CA LEU A 22 18.71 4.52 5.46
C LEU A 22 18.90 5.99 5.06
N PHE A 23 19.87 6.28 4.20
CA PHE A 23 20.10 7.64 3.71
C PHE A 23 18.85 8.22 3.04
N LEU A 24 18.28 7.53 2.04
CA LEU A 24 17.08 7.97 1.33
C LEU A 24 15.88 8.11 2.27
N LEU A 25 15.72 7.22 3.24
CA LEU A 25 14.66 7.32 4.24
C LEU A 25 14.82 8.57 5.11
N THR A 26 16.04 8.89 5.56
CA THR A 26 16.28 10.10 6.35
C THR A 26 16.01 11.37 5.55
N VAL A 27 16.41 11.40 4.26
CA VAL A 27 16.09 12.51 3.35
C VAL A 27 14.58 12.64 3.19
N ARG A 28 13.88 11.54 2.92
CA ARG A 28 12.42 11.51 2.79
C ARG A 28 11.72 12.07 4.02
N LEU A 29 12.11 11.62 5.22
CA LEU A 29 11.52 12.09 6.47
C LEU A 29 11.76 13.58 6.69
N LYS A 30 12.96 14.09 6.38
CA LYS A 30 13.26 15.53 6.47
C LYS A 30 12.44 16.35 5.48
N VAL A 31 12.31 15.90 4.23
CA VAL A 31 11.51 16.58 3.21
C VAL A 31 10.03 16.64 3.61
N MET A 32 9.50 15.58 4.23
CA MET A 32 8.13 15.53 4.74
C MET A 32 7.92 16.30 6.05
N GLY A 33 8.95 17.01 6.56
CA GLY A 33 8.86 17.78 7.80
C GLY A 33 8.74 16.92 9.07
N VAL A 34 9.09 15.62 9.00
CA VAL A 34 8.97 14.66 10.11
C VAL A 34 7.55 14.62 10.69
N GLN A 35 6.55 14.89 9.86
CA GLN A 35 5.14 14.78 10.22
C GLN A 35 4.53 13.53 9.57
N LEU A 36 3.66 12.86 10.32
CA LEU A 36 2.87 11.78 9.76
C LEU A 36 1.83 12.38 8.79
N PRO A 37 1.59 11.76 7.63
CA PRO A 37 0.49 12.18 6.78
C PRO A 37 -0.84 12.07 7.53
N VAL A 38 -1.65 13.12 7.44
CA VAL A 38 -3.00 13.12 8.01
C VAL A 38 -3.95 12.62 6.93
N PHE A 39 -4.52 11.43 7.14
CA PHE A 39 -5.53 10.89 6.25
C PHE A 39 -6.91 11.35 6.68
N THR A 40 -7.64 11.91 5.73
CA THR A 40 -9.05 12.26 5.88
C THR A 40 -9.93 11.05 5.59
N LYS A 41 -11.22 11.14 5.95
CA LYS A 41 -12.21 10.12 5.59
C LYS A 41 -12.39 10.00 4.07
N PHE A 42 -12.03 11.04 3.31
CA PHE A 42 -12.11 11.04 1.87
C PHE A 42 -10.93 10.31 1.22
N ASP A 43 -9.76 10.29 1.86
CA ASP A 43 -8.59 9.57 1.34
C ASP A 43 -8.76 8.05 1.44
N ASN A 44 -9.43 7.57 2.48
CA ASN A 44 -9.78 6.15 2.58
C ASN A 44 -11.12 5.96 3.31
N PRO A 45 -12.25 6.03 2.57
CA PRO A 45 -13.58 5.87 3.13
C PRO A 45 -13.76 4.51 3.82
N ALA A 46 -13.12 3.45 3.30
CA ALA A 46 -13.22 2.11 3.86
C ALA A 46 -12.55 2.01 5.24
N ALA A 47 -11.35 2.58 5.38
CA ALA A 47 -10.63 2.60 6.66
C ALA A 47 -11.36 3.42 7.73
N ALA A 48 -12.01 4.51 7.31
CA ALA A 48 -12.80 5.38 8.19
C ALA A 48 -14.17 4.80 8.59
N ALA A 49 -14.62 3.71 7.96
CA ALA A 49 -15.90 3.09 8.26
C ALA A 49 -15.87 2.27 9.56
N GLU A 50 -17.04 2.14 10.19
CA GLU A 50 -17.23 1.27 11.35
C GLU A 50 -17.25 -0.21 10.94
N THR A 51 -17.05 -1.08 11.94
CA THR A 51 -17.21 -2.52 11.77
C THR A 51 -18.71 -2.87 11.67
N PRO A 52 -19.14 -3.74 10.74
CA PRO A 52 -18.34 -4.61 9.88
C PRO A 52 -18.05 -4.04 8.47
N THR A 53 -18.60 -2.87 8.11
CA THR A 53 -18.47 -2.26 6.78
C THR A 53 -17.02 -2.15 6.31
N ARG A 54 -16.11 -1.79 7.22
CA ARG A 54 -14.67 -1.72 6.93
C ARG A 54 -14.12 -3.05 6.43
N GLN A 55 -14.39 -4.14 7.14
CA GLN A 55 -13.90 -5.47 6.78
C GLN A 55 -14.53 -5.96 5.48
N LEU A 56 -15.84 -5.77 5.32
CA LEU A 56 -16.54 -6.16 4.10
C LEU A 56 -15.97 -5.44 2.88
N THR A 57 -15.77 -4.12 3.00
CA THR A 57 -15.23 -3.31 1.90
C THR A 57 -13.78 -3.69 1.58
N PHE A 58 -12.92 -3.94 2.57
CA PHE A 58 -11.54 -4.40 2.29
C PHE A 58 -11.50 -5.76 1.60
N ASN A 59 -12.36 -6.71 1.97
CA ASN A 59 -12.44 -8.00 1.27
C ASN A 59 -12.90 -7.82 -0.18
N TYR A 60 -13.91 -6.98 -0.40
CA TYR A 60 -14.38 -6.64 -1.75
C TYR A 60 -13.27 -5.99 -2.60
N LEU A 61 -12.47 -5.10 -2.02
CA LEU A 61 -11.36 -4.45 -2.72
C LEU A 61 -10.30 -5.42 -3.20
N VAL A 62 -10.06 -6.54 -2.50
CA VAL A 62 -9.15 -7.59 -2.99
C VAL A 62 -9.68 -8.18 -4.29
N ALA A 63 -10.97 -8.51 -4.35
CA ALA A 63 -11.61 -9.02 -5.55
C ALA A 63 -11.61 -8.00 -6.70
N LEU A 64 -11.91 -6.73 -6.39
CA LEU A 64 -11.88 -5.62 -7.37
C LEU A 64 -10.48 -5.42 -7.97
N ASN A 65 -9.43 -5.40 -7.14
CA ASN A 65 -8.05 -5.29 -7.61
C ASN A 65 -7.64 -6.52 -8.45
N GLY A 66 -8.09 -7.71 -8.07
CA GLY A 66 -7.91 -8.92 -8.88
C GLY A 66 -8.55 -8.79 -10.26
N TRP A 67 -9.75 -8.23 -10.34
CA TRP A 67 -10.42 -7.95 -11.62
C TRP A 67 -9.68 -6.90 -12.45
N LEU A 68 -9.21 -5.81 -11.84
CA LEU A 68 -8.45 -4.76 -12.52
C LEU A 68 -7.14 -5.27 -13.15
N LEU A 69 -6.50 -6.29 -12.55
CA LEU A 69 -5.32 -6.94 -13.14
C LEU A 69 -5.65 -7.66 -14.46
N LEU A 70 -6.87 -8.19 -14.59
CA LEU A 70 -7.34 -8.88 -15.79
C LEU A 70 -7.93 -7.91 -16.82
N TYR A 71 -8.62 -6.87 -16.36
CA TYR A 71 -9.32 -5.89 -17.18
C TYR A 71 -9.20 -4.46 -16.60
N PRO A 72 -8.17 -3.69 -16.99
CA PRO A 72 -7.84 -2.41 -16.37
C PRO A 72 -8.63 -1.23 -16.96
N SER A 73 -9.94 -1.35 -17.12
CA SER A 73 -10.79 -0.27 -17.66
C SER A 73 -11.00 0.88 -16.68
N ASP A 74 -11.12 0.59 -15.38
CA ASP A 74 -11.38 1.58 -14.32
C ASP A 74 -10.15 1.87 -13.44
N LEU A 75 -8.94 1.56 -13.92
CA LEU A 75 -7.72 1.64 -13.10
C LEU A 75 -7.34 3.06 -12.65
N CYS A 76 -7.87 4.10 -13.32
CA CYS A 76 -7.66 5.49 -12.95
C CYS A 76 -8.47 5.94 -11.72
N CYS A 77 -9.54 5.20 -11.37
CA CYS A 77 -10.37 5.48 -10.22
C CYS A 77 -9.84 4.69 -9.02
N ASP A 78 -9.09 5.35 -8.14
CA ASP A 78 -8.72 4.71 -6.88
C ASP A 78 -9.90 4.73 -5.89
N TRP A 79 -9.78 3.95 -4.82
CA TRP A 79 -10.70 3.87 -3.69
C TRP A 79 -10.86 5.16 -2.85
N THR A 80 -10.22 6.27 -3.22
CA THR A 80 -10.41 7.56 -2.54
C THR A 80 -11.74 8.19 -2.97
N MET A 81 -12.13 9.26 -2.29
CA MET A 81 -13.27 10.12 -2.64
C MET A 81 -14.63 9.41 -2.82
N GLY A 82 -14.73 8.16 -2.36
CA GLY A 82 -15.94 7.35 -2.53
C GLY A 82 -16.14 6.79 -3.94
N SER A 83 -15.11 6.74 -4.79
CA SER A 83 -15.21 6.14 -6.13
C SER A 83 -15.62 4.66 -6.08
N VAL A 84 -15.20 3.94 -5.02
CA VAL A 84 -15.68 2.60 -4.69
C VAL A 84 -16.67 2.70 -3.52
N PRO A 85 -17.98 2.42 -3.73
CA PRO A 85 -18.96 2.55 -2.65
C PRO A 85 -18.79 1.45 -1.59
N LEU A 86 -18.91 1.83 -0.32
CA LEU A 86 -18.76 0.94 0.82
C LEU A 86 -19.74 -0.24 0.78
N VAL A 87 -19.29 -1.41 1.24
CA VAL A 87 -20.11 -2.62 1.40
C VAL A 87 -20.68 -2.63 2.82
N ARG A 88 -21.98 -2.36 2.94
CA ARG A 88 -22.62 -2.09 4.24
C ARG A 88 -23.11 -3.34 4.96
N SER A 89 -23.49 -4.38 4.21
CA SER A 89 -24.02 -5.63 4.76
C SER A 89 -23.54 -6.84 3.95
N LEU A 90 -23.71 -8.03 4.50
CA LEU A 90 -23.49 -9.29 3.77
C LEU A 90 -24.53 -9.54 2.66
N SER A 91 -25.64 -8.79 2.69
CA SER A 91 -26.69 -8.82 1.67
C SER A 91 -26.50 -7.76 0.59
N ASP A 92 -25.32 -7.13 0.52
CA ASP A 92 -24.98 -6.24 -0.58
C ASP A 92 -24.98 -7.06 -1.88
N PRO A 93 -25.67 -6.64 -2.95
CA PRO A 93 -25.84 -7.43 -4.16
C PRO A 93 -24.59 -7.48 -5.06
N ARG A 94 -23.55 -6.70 -4.72
CA ARG A 94 -22.29 -6.60 -5.47
C ARG A 94 -21.27 -7.63 -5.01
#